data_AF-A0A952U9K7-F1
#
_entry.id   AF-A0A952U9K7-F1
#
_cell.length_a   1.000
_cell.length_b   1.000
_cell.length_c   1.000
_cell.angle_alpha   90.00
_cell.angle_beta   90.00
_cell.angle_gamma   90.00
#
_symmetry.space_group_name_H-M   'P 1'
#
loop_
_entity.id
_entity.type
_entity.pdbx_description
1 polymer ?
#
loop_
_entity_poly.entity_id
_entity_poly.type
_entity_poly.pdbx_seq_one_letter_code
_entity_poly.pdbx_strand_id
1 'polypeptide(L)'
;MWQFARSSRGDAGTARPVKPLLLIACGALAREVIALREKHAWDADIVCVPAIFHNTPSKIAPAVEKRILALRAQYQRIIVVYGDCGTNGDLDSALARLGVERISGPHCFEQYGGALHDQHMAETPGTYFLSDFLVRHFDKLVWHSLGLDRYPHLRDDYFGNYQQVVYLAQTDDPDLVSRAEHAAAKLGLPLQIAHVGYGELEQRLLAAIKQSVNGLG
;
A
#
# COMPACT_ATOMS: atom_id res chain seq x y z
N MET A 1 -3.31 -71.54 -6.34
CA MET A 1 -3.57 -70.30 -7.10
C MET A 1 -4.48 -69.45 -6.23
N TRP A 2 -3.91 -68.59 -5.39
CA TRP A 2 -4.64 -67.87 -4.34
C TRP A 2 -5.23 -66.56 -4.89
N GLN A 3 -6.55 -66.40 -4.78
CA GLN A 3 -7.24 -65.10 -4.87
C GLN A 3 -7.03 -64.33 -3.56
N PHE A 4 -6.77 -63.02 -3.64
CA PHE A 4 -7.14 -62.09 -2.57
C PHE A 4 -7.56 -60.72 -3.13
N ALA A 5 -8.47 -60.11 -2.37
CA ALA A 5 -9.31 -58.98 -2.70
C ALA A 5 -8.63 -57.61 -2.55
N ARG A 6 -9.32 -56.62 -3.10
CA ARG A 6 -9.17 -55.15 -3.05
C ARG A 6 -8.52 -54.58 -1.77
N SER A 7 -7.76 -53.50 -1.96
CA SER A 7 -7.79 -52.36 -1.04
C SER A 7 -7.47 -51.07 -1.80
N SER A 8 -8.52 -50.37 -2.20
CA SER A 8 -8.48 -48.94 -2.50
C SER A 8 -8.25 -48.19 -1.19
N ARG A 9 -7.06 -47.63 -1.00
CA ARG A 9 -6.88 -46.50 -0.08
C ARG A 9 -6.69 -45.27 -0.93
N GLY A 10 -7.78 -44.53 -1.10
CA GLY A 10 -7.70 -43.13 -1.49
C GLY A 10 -6.85 -42.42 -0.45
N ASP A 11 -5.81 -41.75 -0.93
CA ASP A 11 -5.03 -40.81 -0.16
C ASP A 11 -5.99 -39.72 0.32
N ALA A 12 -6.34 -39.76 1.60
CA ALA A 12 -7.08 -38.70 2.25
C ALA A 12 -6.11 -37.51 2.35
N GLY A 13 -6.13 -36.67 1.31
CA GLY A 13 -5.32 -35.47 1.22
C GLY A 13 -5.45 -34.67 2.51
N THR A 14 -4.38 -34.65 3.30
CA THR A 14 -4.30 -33.84 4.50
C THR A 14 -4.40 -32.39 4.05
N ALA A 15 -5.53 -31.76 4.38
CA ALA A 15 -5.74 -30.35 4.08
C ALA A 15 -4.54 -29.57 4.62
N ARG A 16 -3.85 -28.84 3.73
CA ARG A 16 -2.67 -28.05 4.10
C ARG A 16 -3.07 -27.08 5.22
N PRO A 17 -2.28 -26.96 6.30
CA PRO A 17 -2.65 -26.09 7.41
C PRO A 17 -2.88 -24.65 6.91
N VAL A 18 -4.02 -24.10 7.29
CA VAL A 18 -4.45 -22.74 6.93
C VAL A 18 -3.64 -21.76 7.77
N LYS A 19 -2.91 -20.86 7.11
CA LYS A 19 -2.08 -19.84 7.78
C LYS A 19 -2.96 -18.78 8.48
N PRO A 20 -2.50 -18.12 9.56
CA PRO A 20 -3.38 -17.22 10.31
C PRO A 20 -3.82 -15.99 9.52
N LEU A 21 -2.88 -15.25 8.91
CA LEU A 21 -3.18 -13.95 8.31
C LEU A 21 -2.44 -13.73 6.98
N LEU A 22 -3.14 -13.12 6.04
CA LEU A 22 -2.56 -12.52 4.85
C LEU A 22 -2.83 -11.01 4.81
N LEU A 23 -1.78 -10.23 4.61
CA LEU A 23 -1.84 -8.82 4.27
C LEU A 23 -1.69 -8.65 2.75
N ILE A 24 -2.72 -8.11 2.09
CA ILE A 24 -2.65 -7.73 0.67
C ILE A 24 -2.36 -6.24 0.61
N ALA A 25 -1.10 -5.86 0.39
CA ALA A 25 -0.64 -4.49 0.47
C ALA A 25 -0.52 -3.79 -0.89
N CYS A 26 -0.63 -2.48 -0.86
CA CYS A 26 -0.06 -1.63 -1.90
C CYS A 26 1.45 -1.86 -2.01
N GLY A 27 1.96 -2.04 -3.23
CA GLY A 27 3.41 -2.20 -3.44
C GLY A 27 4.25 -1.01 -2.99
N ALA A 28 3.66 0.18 -2.85
CA ALA A 28 4.33 1.36 -2.31
C ALA A 28 4.52 1.31 -0.78
N LEU A 29 3.77 0.44 -0.08
CA LEU A 29 3.83 0.23 1.36
C LEU A 29 4.63 -1.01 1.75
N ALA A 30 5.21 -1.72 0.78
CA ALA A 30 5.73 -3.07 1.00
C ALA A 30 6.84 -3.10 2.07
N ARG A 31 7.76 -2.12 2.07
CA ARG A 31 8.87 -2.08 3.02
C ARG A 31 8.38 -1.77 4.42
N GLU A 32 7.45 -0.84 4.55
CA GLU A 32 6.91 -0.37 5.82
C GLU A 32 6.02 -1.44 6.46
N VAL A 33 5.20 -2.14 5.67
CA VAL A 33 4.37 -3.25 6.15
C VAL A 33 5.24 -4.44 6.58
N ILE A 34 6.34 -4.72 5.88
CA ILE A 34 7.33 -5.73 6.30
C ILE A 34 7.98 -5.32 7.63
N ALA A 35 8.43 -4.08 7.76
CA ALA A 35 9.05 -3.57 8.97
C ALA A 35 8.09 -3.60 10.16
N LEU A 36 6.82 -3.28 9.96
CA LEU A 36 5.77 -3.36 10.99
C LEU A 36 5.45 -4.79 11.39
N ARG A 37 5.34 -5.72 10.42
CA ARG A 37 5.17 -7.15 10.71
C ARG A 37 6.31 -7.68 11.58
N GLU A 38 7.54 -7.30 11.29
CA GLU A 38 8.73 -7.69 12.06
C GLU A 38 8.75 -7.05 13.44
N LYS A 39 8.52 -5.73 13.52
CA LYS A 39 8.47 -4.96 14.78
C LYS A 39 7.47 -5.56 15.78
N HIS A 40 6.32 -6.03 15.29
CA HIS A 40 5.23 -6.55 16.12
C HIS A 40 5.12 -8.08 16.13
N ALA A 41 6.07 -8.78 15.49
CA ALA A 41 6.07 -10.24 15.36
C ALA A 41 4.73 -10.83 14.89
N TRP A 42 4.09 -10.20 13.90
CA TRP A 42 2.83 -10.70 13.35
C TRP A 42 3.06 -11.98 12.54
N ASP A 43 2.32 -13.04 12.83
CA ASP A 43 2.26 -14.26 12.02
C ASP A 43 1.40 -14.02 10.77
N ALA A 44 1.96 -13.25 9.83
CA ALA A 44 1.29 -12.79 8.63
C ALA A 44 2.19 -12.90 7.40
N ASP A 45 1.64 -13.51 6.34
CA ASP A 45 2.22 -13.39 5.02
C ASP A 45 1.84 -12.03 4.40
N ILE A 46 2.71 -11.49 3.54
CA ILE A 46 2.48 -10.24 2.82
C ILE A 46 2.55 -10.51 1.32
N VAL A 47 1.53 -10.08 0.58
CA VAL A 47 1.54 -10.04 -0.89
C VAL A 47 1.20 -8.64 -1.37
N CYS A 48 1.82 -8.21 -2.47
CA CYS A 48 1.65 -6.85 -2.97
C CYS A 48 0.91 -6.80 -4.32
N VAL A 49 0.17 -5.71 -4.51
CA VAL A 49 -0.34 -5.26 -5.81
C VAL A 49 0.62 -4.19 -6.37
N PRO A 50 0.94 -4.19 -7.68
CA PRO A 50 1.92 -3.26 -8.26
C PRO A 50 1.62 -1.78 -7.96
N ALA A 51 2.61 -1.06 -7.43
CA ALA A 51 2.47 0.36 -7.08
C ALA A 51 2.12 1.25 -8.28
N ILE A 52 2.53 0.87 -9.49
CA ILE A 52 2.26 1.62 -10.73
C ILE A 52 0.76 1.78 -11.03
N PHE A 53 -0.11 0.99 -10.42
CA PHE A 53 -1.56 1.14 -10.60
C PHE A 53 -2.12 2.47 -10.06
N HIS A 54 -1.37 3.26 -9.30
CA HIS A 54 -1.78 4.63 -8.96
C HIS A 54 -1.86 5.56 -10.17
N ASN A 55 -1.15 5.25 -11.26
CA ASN A 55 -1.28 5.98 -12.53
C ASN A 55 -2.52 5.54 -13.32
N THR A 56 -3.17 4.43 -12.91
CA THR A 56 -4.42 3.91 -13.50
C THR A 56 -5.30 3.27 -12.40
N PRO A 57 -5.91 4.07 -11.50
CA PRO A 57 -6.56 3.56 -10.29
C PRO A 57 -7.64 2.50 -10.52
N SER A 58 -8.31 2.52 -11.67
CA SER A 58 -9.29 1.50 -12.08
C SER A 58 -8.74 0.07 -12.13
N LYS A 59 -7.41 -0.11 -12.15
CA LYS A 59 -6.76 -1.44 -12.08
C LYS A 59 -6.58 -1.97 -10.64
N ILE A 60 -6.72 -1.12 -9.63
CA ILE A 60 -6.46 -1.49 -8.23
C ILE A 60 -7.47 -2.53 -7.75
N ALA A 61 -8.77 -2.22 -7.82
CA ALA A 61 -9.82 -3.11 -7.30
C ALA A 61 -9.81 -4.51 -7.97
N PRO A 62 -9.75 -4.64 -9.32
CA PRO A 62 -9.63 -5.95 -9.97
C PRO A 62 -8.37 -6.72 -9.57
N ALA A 63 -7.25 -6.03 -9.37
CA ALA A 63 -6.00 -6.67 -8.98
C ALA A 63 -6.01 -7.19 -7.53
N VAL A 64 -6.61 -6.42 -6.61
CA VAL A 64 -6.82 -6.84 -5.22
C VAL A 64 -7.79 -8.01 -5.16
N GLU A 65 -8.94 -7.94 -5.85
CA GLU A 65 -9.92 -9.03 -5.92
C GLU A 65 -9.29 -10.32 -6.45
N LYS A 66 -8.49 -10.24 -7.52
CA LYS A 66 -7.75 -11.38 -8.05
C LYS A 66 -6.82 -12.02 -7.02
N ARG A 67 -6.13 -11.23 -6.20
CA ARG A 67 -5.25 -11.74 -5.13
C ARG A 67 -6.04 -12.42 -4.02
N ILE A 68 -7.15 -11.82 -3.60
CA ILE A 68 -8.04 -12.39 -2.58
C ILE A 68 -8.54 -13.76 -3.04
N LEU A 69 -9.12 -13.84 -4.24
CA LEU A 69 -9.69 -15.08 -4.76
C LEU A 69 -8.67 -16.20 -4.89
N ALA A 70 -7.44 -15.87 -5.31
CA ALA A 70 -6.36 -16.85 -5.47
C ALA A 70 -5.84 -17.40 -4.13
N LEU A 71 -5.91 -16.62 -3.04
CA LEU A 71 -5.23 -16.94 -1.79
C LEU A 71 -6.18 -17.25 -0.62
N ARG A 72 -7.46 -16.86 -0.68
CA ARG A 72 -8.41 -16.96 0.46
C ARG A 72 -8.53 -18.34 1.08
N ALA A 73 -8.40 -19.41 0.30
CA ALA A 73 -8.49 -20.78 0.82
C ALA A 73 -7.28 -21.19 1.69
N GLN A 74 -6.20 -20.40 1.68
CA GLN A 74 -4.93 -20.71 2.34
C GLN A 74 -4.76 -19.95 3.68
N TYR A 75 -5.65 -19.00 3.99
CA TYR A 75 -5.56 -18.13 5.16
C TYR A 75 -6.87 -18.06 5.93
N GLN A 76 -6.79 -17.93 7.25
CA GLN A 76 -7.96 -17.77 8.11
C GLN A 76 -8.54 -16.36 7.97
N ARG A 77 -7.69 -15.36 7.75
CA ARG A 77 -8.08 -13.96 7.55
C ARG A 77 -7.25 -13.29 6.47
N ILE A 78 -7.87 -12.34 5.78
CA ILE A 78 -7.21 -11.43 4.85
C ILE A 78 -7.52 -10.00 5.29
N ILE A 79 -6.50 -9.15 5.34
CA ILE A 79 -6.65 -7.70 5.51
C ILE A 79 -6.00 -7.02 4.31
N VAL A 80 -6.72 -6.08 3.69
CA VAL A 80 -6.19 -5.27 2.59
C VAL A 80 -5.52 -4.01 3.16
N VAL A 81 -4.25 -3.83 2.83
CA VAL A 81 -3.43 -2.70 3.26
C VAL A 81 -3.33 -1.71 2.10
N TYR A 82 -4.43 -1.01 1.86
CA TYR A 82 -4.62 -0.03 0.79
C TYR A 82 -5.52 1.10 1.30
N GLY A 83 -5.27 2.33 0.84
CA GLY A 83 -6.31 3.38 0.88
C GLY A 83 -7.34 3.17 -0.22
N ASP A 84 -8.26 4.13 -0.42
CA ASP A 84 -9.06 4.17 -1.65
C ASP A 84 -8.17 4.44 -2.88
N CYS A 85 -7.14 5.27 -2.73
CA CYS A 85 -6.14 5.59 -3.74
C CYS A 85 -6.73 6.02 -5.10
N GLY A 86 -7.86 6.73 -5.07
CA GLY A 86 -8.54 7.21 -6.27
C GLY A 86 -9.38 6.15 -6.97
N THR A 87 -9.74 5.06 -6.29
CA THR A 87 -10.68 4.08 -6.83
C THR A 87 -12.13 4.55 -6.78
N ASN A 88 -12.41 5.66 -6.11
CA ASN A 88 -13.76 6.22 -5.97
C ASN A 88 -14.76 5.21 -5.38
N GLY A 89 -14.31 4.38 -4.43
CA GLY A 89 -15.13 3.37 -3.76
C GLY A 89 -15.24 2.03 -4.49
N ASP A 90 -14.63 1.85 -5.66
CA ASP A 90 -14.63 0.56 -6.37
C ASP A 90 -13.93 -0.53 -5.55
N LEU A 91 -12.84 -0.18 -4.85
CA LEU A 91 -12.17 -1.11 -3.95
C LEU A 91 -13.10 -1.52 -2.80
N ASP A 92 -13.73 -0.57 -2.13
CA ASP A 92 -14.68 -0.85 -1.03
C ASP A 92 -15.83 -1.75 -1.48
N SER A 93 -16.40 -1.47 -2.65
CA SER A 93 -17.47 -2.27 -3.25
C SER A 93 -17.02 -3.71 -3.54
N ALA A 94 -15.80 -3.90 -4.04
CA ALA A 94 -15.25 -5.24 -4.27
C ALA A 94 -14.99 -6.00 -2.97
N LEU A 95 -14.45 -5.33 -1.96
CA LEU A 95 -14.14 -5.92 -0.66
C LEU A 95 -15.41 -6.31 0.11
N ALA A 96 -16.46 -5.47 0.06
CA ALA A 96 -17.76 -5.77 0.65
C ALA A 96 -18.39 -7.05 0.05
N ARG A 97 -18.33 -7.24 -1.29
CA ARG A 97 -18.80 -8.47 -1.95
C ARG A 97 -18.04 -9.72 -1.49
N LEU A 98 -16.77 -9.57 -1.13
CA LEU A 98 -15.90 -10.67 -0.76
C LEU A 98 -15.87 -10.93 0.76
N GLY A 99 -16.47 -10.05 1.56
CA GLY A 99 -16.41 -10.10 3.02
C GLY A 99 -15.00 -9.88 3.57
N VAL A 100 -14.21 -9.03 2.91
CA VAL A 100 -12.84 -8.69 3.30
C VAL A 100 -12.78 -7.24 3.72
N GLU A 101 -11.97 -6.92 4.72
CA GLU A 101 -11.77 -5.55 5.21
C GLU A 101 -10.47 -4.94 4.69
N ARG A 102 -10.39 -3.61 4.68
CA ARG A 102 -9.15 -2.87 4.49
C ARG A 102 -8.88 -1.91 5.64
N ILE A 103 -7.63 -1.47 5.78
CA ILE A 103 -7.32 -0.34 6.65
C ILE A 103 -8.04 0.92 6.15
N SER A 104 -8.38 1.82 7.09
CA SER A 104 -9.02 3.10 6.78
C SER A 104 -8.06 4.08 6.10
N GLY A 105 -8.64 5.12 5.50
CA GLY A 105 -7.92 6.25 4.91
C GLY A 105 -8.01 6.32 3.38
N PRO A 106 -7.78 7.51 2.81
CA PRO A 106 -7.86 7.73 1.38
C PRO A 106 -6.60 7.26 0.65
N HIS A 107 -5.41 7.42 1.20
CA HIS A 107 -4.15 7.01 0.55
C HIS A 107 -2.98 7.05 1.56
N CYS A 108 -1.80 6.59 1.12
CA CYS A 108 -0.63 6.46 1.99
C CYS A 108 -0.13 7.79 2.57
N PHE A 109 -0.22 8.91 1.84
CA PHE A 109 0.22 10.21 2.38
C PHE A 109 -0.56 10.62 3.63
N GLU A 110 -1.88 10.36 3.67
CA GLU A 110 -2.70 10.60 4.85
C GLU A 110 -2.38 9.57 5.94
N GLN A 111 -2.15 8.32 5.58
CA GLN A 111 -1.78 7.29 6.55
C GLN A 111 -0.44 7.59 7.24
N TYR A 112 0.50 8.25 6.56
CA TYR A 112 1.76 8.68 7.17
C TYR A 112 1.64 10.02 7.89
N GLY A 113 1.06 11.03 7.23
CA GLY A 113 1.02 12.40 7.73
C GLY A 113 -0.10 12.69 8.73
N GLY A 114 -1.20 11.94 8.69
CA GLY A 114 -2.39 12.17 9.52
C GLY A 114 -2.81 13.63 9.54
N ALA A 115 -2.92 14.20 10.74
CA ALA A 115 -3.28 15.61 10.92
C ALA A 115 -2.34 16.61 10.22
N LEU A 116 -1.05 16.29 10.08
CA LEU A 116 -0.10 17.14 9.35
C LEU A 116 -0.44 17.20 7.85
N HIS A 117 -0.81 16.07 7.27
CA HIS A 117 -1.28 16.02 5.89
C HIS A 117 -2.54 16.89 5.71
N ASP A 118 -3.51 16.74 6.62
CA ASP A 118 -4.78 17.48 6.55
C ASP A 118 -4.58 18.99 6.71
N GLN A 119 -3.66 19.39 7.59
CA GLN A 119 -3.26 20.78 7.74
C GLN A 119 -2.69 21.35 6.44
N HIS A 120 -1.72 20.66 5.81
CA HIS A 120 -1.16 21.10 4.54
C HIS A 120 -2.21 21.16 3.42
N MET A 121 -3.14 20.21 3.38
CA MET A 121 -4.24 20.23 2.39
C MET A 121 -5.22 21.38 2.61
N ALA A 122 -5.45 21.79 3.86
CA ALA A 122 -6.31 22.93 4.18
C ALA A 122 -5.61 24.28 3.92
N GLU A 123 -4.35 24.41 4.31
CA GLU A 123 -3.58 25.67 4.22
C GLU A 123 -2.97 25.88 2.83
N THR A 124 -2.55 24.81 2.15
CA THR A 124 -1.90 24.87 0.84
C THR A 124 -2.34 23.67 0.00
N PRO A 125 -3.56 23.70 -0.59
CA PRO A 125 -4.06 22.62 -1.45
C PRO A 125 -3.10 22.24 -2.60
N GLY A 126 -2.29 23.19 -3.08
CA GLY A 126 -1.22 22.98 -4.05
C GLY A 126 0.04 22.31 -3.47
N THR A 127 -0.10 21.40 -2.51
CA THR A 127 1.03 20.66 -1.93
C THR A 127 1.23 19.34 -2.66
N TYR A 128 2.46 19.09 -3.13
CA TYR A 128 2.85 17.81 -3.71
C TYR A 128 3.53 16.94 -2.65
N PHE A 129 2.92 15.83 -2.27
CA PHE A 129 3.48 14.96 -1.24
C PHE A 129 4.45 13.92 -1.81
N LEU A 130 5.51 13.68 -1.07
CA LEU A 130 6.47 12.59 -1.31
C LEU A 130 6.52 11.67 -0.09
N SER A 131 6.71 10.38 -0.34
CA SER A 131 7.07 9.36 0.66
C SER A 131 8.42 8.73 0.29
N ASP A 132 9.04 7.97 1.18
CA ASP A 132 10.30 7.23 0.97
C ASP A 132 10.23 6.39 -0.32
N PHE A 133 9.10 5.72 -0.55
CA PHE A 133 8.87 4.98 -1.78
C PHE A 133 8.88 5.90 -3.01
N LEU A 134 8.14 7.01 -2.95
CA LEU A 134 8.00 7.89 -4.09
C LEU A 134 9.30 8.64 -4.41
N VAL A 135 10.09 9.04 -3.42
CA VAL A 135 11.41 9.66 -3.66
C VAL A 135 12.39 8.67 -4.29
N ARG A 136 12.36 7.39 -3.89
CA ARG A 136 13.20 6.34 -4.53
C ARG A 136 12.85 6.10 -5.99
N HIS A 137 11.59 6.31 -6.35
CA HIS A 137 11.06 5.97 -7.66
C HIS A 137 10.55 7.18 -8.46
N PHE A 138 10.86 8.39 -8.02
CA PHE A 138 10.32 9.64 -8.56
C PHE A 138 10.51 9.74 -10.06
N ASP A 139 11.74 9.49 -10.53
CA ASP A 139 12.04 9.54 -11.95
C ASP A 139 11.17 8.57 -12.75
N LYS A 140 11.04 7.32 -12.32
CA LYS A 140 10.29 6.32 -13.09
C LYS A 140 8.78 6.57 -13.04
N LEU A 141 8.24 6.77 -11.85
CA LEU A 141 6.79 6.78 -11.61
C LEU A 141 6.14 8.13 -11.90
N VAL A 142 6.90 9.21 -11.77
CA VAL A 142 6.42 10.57 -12.03
C VAL A 142 7.06 11.07 -13.32
N TRP A 143 8.38 11.23 -13.36
CA TRP A 143 9.04 11.94 -14.45
C TRP A 143 8.84 11.27 -15.84
N HIS A 144 9.23 10.00 -15.97
CA HIS A 144 9.12 9.27 -17.24
C HIS A 144 7.67 8.89 -17.58
N SER A 145 6.88 8.56 -16.55
CA SER A 145 5.48 8.14 -16.74
C SER A 145 4.60 9.29 -17.23
N LEU A 146 4.90 10.52 -16.79
CA LEU A 146 4.27 11.75 -17.31
C LEU A 146 4.95 12.28 -18.58
N GLY A 147 6.01 11.63 -19.06
CA GLY A 147 6.71 12.01 -20.29
C GLY A 147 7.55 13.29 -20.19
N LEU A 148 7.88 13.73 -18.97
CA LEU A 148 8.64 14.96 -18.71
C LEU A 148 10.11 14.87 -19.16
N ASP A 149 10.61 13.65 -19.34
CA ASP A 149 11.89 13.37 -19.99
C ASP A 149 11.88 13.72 -21.49
N ARG A 150 10.73 13.57 -22.15
CA ARG A 150 10.56 13.81 -23.59
C ARG A 150 9.95 15.17 -23.91
N TYR A 151 9.09 15.66 -23.02
CA TYR A 151 8.32 16.88 -23.18
C TYR A 151 8.42 17.76 -21.92
N PRO A 152 9.55 18.47 -21.71
CA PRO A 152 9.78 19.22 -20.47
C PRO A 152 8.78 20.35 -20.20
N HIS A 153 8.15 20.89 -21.25
CA HIS A 153 7.13 21.94 -21.11
C HIS A 153 5.88 21.46 -20.34
N LEU A 154 5.57 20.16 -20.38
CA LEU A 154 4.45 19.59 -19.62
C LEU A 154 4.65 19.69 -18.10
N ARG A 155 5.87 19.98 -17.63
CA ARG A 155 6.11 20.24 -16.19
C ARG A 155 5.21 21.38 -15.73
N ASP A 156 5.11 22.46 -16.49
CA ASP A 156 4.34 23.64 -16.09
C ASP A 156 2.83 23.34 -16.16
N ASP A 157 2.41 22.55 -17.14
CA ASP A 157 1.02 22.12 -17.28
C ASP A 157 0.57 21.23 -16.10
N TYR A 158 1.43 20.32 -15.64
CA TYR A 158 1.10 19.40 -14.54
C TYR A 158 1.36 20.00 -13.16
N PHE A 159 2.43 20.77 -13.00
CA PHE A 159 2.91 21.23 -11.69
C PHE A 159 2.78 22.73 -11.45
N GLY A 160 2.33 23.52 -12.43
CA GLY A 160 2.28 24.99 -12.34
C GLY A 160 1.35 25.55 -11.25
N ASN A 161 0.38 24.75 -10.78
CA ASN A 161 -0.51 25.12 -9.67
C ASN A 161 -0.04 24.60 -8.30
N TYR A 162 1.05 23.84 -8.26
CA TYR A 162 1.66 23.43 -7.01
C TYR A 162 2.55 24.56 -6.47
N GLN A 163 2.57 24.69 -5.15
CA GLN A 163 3.29 25.75 -4.44
C GLN A 163 4.46 25.21 -3.64
N GLN A 164 4.41 23.92 -3.28
CA GLN A 164 5.46 23.28 -2.48
C GLN A 164 5.46 21.78 -2.65
N VAL A 165 6.58 21.17 -2.27
CA VAL A 165 6.72 19.75 -2.04
C VAL A 165 6.85 19.52 -0.54
N VAL A 166 6.08 18.57 0.00
CA VAL A 166 6.25 18.09 1.38
C VAL A 166 6.68 16.63 1.32
N TYR A 167 7.91 16.37 1.75
CA TYR A 167 8.42 15.02 1.93
C TYR A 167 8.07 14.52 3.33
N LEU A 168 7.14 13.58 3.38
CA LEU A 168 6.78 12.81 4.56
C LEU A 168 7.79 11.67 4.68
N ALA A 169 8.81 11.82 5.53
CA ALA A 169 9.87 10.83 5.71
C ALA A 169 9.44 9.72 6.69
N GLN A 170 9.47 8.47 6.23
CA GLN A 170 9.22 7.28 7.06
C GLN A 170 10.48 6.85 7.81
N THR A 171 11.67 7.13 7.26
CA THR A 171 12.96 6.76 7.84
C THR A 171 13.92 7.94 7.90
N ASP A 172 14.91 7.84 8.79
CA ASP A 172 16.02 8.79 8.84
C ASP A 172 17.15 8.28 7.92
N ASP A 173 17.04 8.61 6.63
CA ASP A 173 17.96 8.17 5.58
C ASP A 173 18.42 9.40 4.76
N PRO A 174 19.69 9.84 4.87
CA PRO A 174 20.18 11.03 4.17
C PRO A 174 20.19 10.86 2.64
N ASP A 175 20.25 9.63 2.11
CA ASP A 175 20.10 9.40 0.66
C ASP A 175 18.68 9.76 0.21
N LEU A 176 17.67 9.48 1.05
CA LEU A 176 16.29 9.83 0.71
C LEU A 176 16.03 11.33 0.79
N VAL A 177 16.66 12.02 1.72
CA VAL A 177 16.62 13.49 1.79
C VAL A 177 17.18 14.08 0.49
N SER A 178 18.35 13.62 0.03
CA SER A 178 18.94 14.10 -1.23
C SER A 178 18.04 13.79 -2.45
N ARG A 179 17.35 12.66 -2.46
CA ARG A 179 16.37 12.33 -3.52
C ARG A 179 15.14 13.22 -3.47
N ALA A 180 14.66 13.58 -2.29
CA ALA A 180 13.54 14.51 -2.13
C ALA A 180 13.92 15.91 -2.65
N GLU A 181 15.12 16.39 -2.32
CA GLU A 181 15.69 17.63 -2.84
C GLU A 181 15.78 17.60 -4.37
N HIS A 182 16.28 16.49 -4.93
CA HIS A 182 16.32 16.29 -6.37
C HIS A 182 14.93 16.35 -7.02
N ALA A 183 13.94 15.67 -6.44
CA ALA A 183 12.57 15.67 -6.94
C ALA A 183 11.97 17.09 -6.90
N ALA A 184 12.10 17.80 -5.79
CA ALA A 184 11.62 19.16 -5.63
C ALA A 184 12.29 20.15 -6.60
N ALA A 185 13.61 20.01 -6.80
CA ALA A 185 14.36 20.81 -7.77
C ALA A 185 13.87 20.56 -9.21
N LYS A 186 13.61 19.30 -9.59
CA LYS A 186 13.05 18.97 -10.92
C LYS A 186 11.64 19.53 -11.12
N LEU A 187 10.84 19.57 -10.04
CA LEU A 187 9.53 20.20 -10.06
C LEU A 187 9.59 21.72 -9.99
N GLY A 188 10.74 22.31 -9.64
CA GLY A 188 10.88 23.76 -9.45
C GLY A 188 10.10 24.30 -8.26
N LEU A 189 9.94 23.50 -7.20
CA LEU A 189 9.14 23.81 -6.02
C LEU A 189 10.01 23.81 -4.75
N PRO A 190 9.69 24.66 -3.74
CA PRO A 190 10.35 24.58 -2.44
C PRO A 190 10.03 23.25 -1.75
N LEU A 191 11.03 22.69 -1.08
CA LEU A 191 10.90 21.45 -0.31
C LEU A 191 10.73 21.75 1.18
N GLN A 192 9.77 21.09 1.80
CA GLN A 192 9.68 20.89 3.24
C GLN A 192 9.83 19.40 3.55
N ILE A 193 10.51 19.08 4.66
CA ILE A 193 10.72 17.70 5.11
C ILE A 193 10.08 17.54 6.49
N ALA A 194 9.22 16.54 6.63
CA ALA A 194 8.57 16.19 7.88
C ALA A 194 8.82 14.71 8.20
N HIS A 195 9.48 14.44 9.33
CA HIS A 195 9.69 13.08 9.80
C HIS A 195 8.43 12.58 10.49
N VAL A 196 7.74 11.62 9.86
CA VAL A 196 6.44 11.10 10.33
C VAL A 196 6.49 9.63 10.73
N GLY A 197 7.58 8.93 10.41
CA GLY A 197 7.67 7.50 10.63
C GLY A 197 6.57 6.76 9.87
N TYR A 198 5.94 5.77 10.51
CA TYR A 198 4.80 5.07 9.93
C TYR A 198 3.44 5.70 10.26
N GLY A 199 3.40 6.76 11.07
CA GLY A 199 2.18 7.51 11.39
C GLY A 199 0.98 6.62 11.76
N GLU A 200 -0.18 6.98 11.20
CA GLU A 200 -1.45 6.27 11.36
C GLU A 200 -1.47 4.88 10.70
N LEU A 201 -0.57 4.58 9.75
CA LEU A 201 -0.48 3.24 9.14
C LEU A 201 -0.23 2.17 10.20
N GLU A 202 0.68 2.43 11.15
CA GLU A 202 1.00 1.50 12.23
C GLU A 202 -0.21 1.28 13.14
N GLN A 203 -0.87 2.36 13.56
CA GLN A 203 -2.02 2.29 14.47
C GLN A 203 -3.21 1.57 13.82
N ARG A 204 -3.47 1.82 12.53
CA ARG A 204 -4.55 1.17 11.78
C ARG A 204 -4.29 -0.32 11.59
N LEU A 205 -3.05 -0.72 11.30
CA LEU A 205 -2.70 -2.13 11.21
C LEU A 205 -2.80 -2.83 12.56
N LEU A 206 -2.33 -2.20 13.64
CA LEU A 206 -2.51 -2.73 15.00
C LEU A 206 -3.98 -2.90 15.36
N ALA A 207 -4.83 -1.91 15.06
CA ALA A 207 -6.26 -1.98 15.32
C ALA A 207 -6.92 -3.10 14.51
N ALA A 208 -6.66 -3.15 13.19
CA ALA A 208 -7.20 -4.18 12.31
C ALA A 208 -6.79 -5.58 12.79
N ILE A 209 -5.51 -5.81 13.12
CA ILE A 209 -5.02 -7.11 13.57
C ILE A 209 -5.54 -7.47 14.97
N LYS A 210 -5.68 -6.51 15.90
CA LYS A 210 -6.21 -6.79 17.25
C LYS A 210 -7.70 -7.15 17.27
N GLN A 211 -8.51 -6.58 16.37
CA GLN A 211 -9.94 -6.89 16.28
C GLN A 211 -10.21 -8.40 16.08
N SER A 212 -9.25 -9.18 15.55
CA SER A 212 -9.39 -10.63 15.45
C SER A 212 -9.19 -11.42 16.75
N VAL A 213 -8.61 -10.85 17.80
CA VAL A 213 -8.43 -11.57 19.08
C VAL A 213 -9.72 -11.58 19.91
N ASN A 214 -10.57 -10.56 19.76
CA ASN A 214 -11.78 -10.39 20.58
C ASN A 214 -13.09 -10.86 19.90
N GLY A 215 -13.03 -11.29 18.63
CA GLY A 215 -14.20 -11.79 17.87
C GLY A 215 -14.40 -13.32 17.90
N LEU A 216 -13.65 -14.02 18.75
CA LEU A 216 -13.73 -15.48 18.96
C LEU A 216 -14.37 -15.85 20.32
N GLY A 217 -15.08 -14.90 20.95
CA GLY A 217 -15.83 -15.10 22.19
C GLY A 217 -17.32 -15.27 21.96
#